data_AF-A0A8T7LB91-F1
#
_entry.id   AF-A0A8T7LB91-F1
#
_cell.length_a   1.000
_cell.length_b   1.000
_cell.length_c   1.000
_cell.angle_alpha   90.00
_cell.angle_beta   90.00
_cell.angle_gamma   90.00
#
_symmetry.space_group_name_H-M   'P 1'
#
loop_
_entity.id
_entity.type
_entity.pdbx_description
1 polymer ?
#
loop_
_entity_poly.entity_id
_entity_poly.type
_entity_poly.pdbx_seq_one_letter_code
_entity_poly.pdbx_strand_id
1 'polypeptide(L)'
;MSKEKLTQARDLMQAGKYRQARAALKGIKGTTAEKMLARLDQLEASQPRRTRASSPVRDLLHILLMAVIFTALFGGGAFFIANQLGIKAATGASALLVADGGTPIPTATPRPTETPVPCDAQLWWDEHRAGFRSAIGDSVDLSIELPPTNIQSTAENFKLWRQTFEAETVAPCLEPLKQATVAALPQVEAYINAFLNVTTAQERALLLLPLIDGLLPLADAITNPELGITLSPDDAWVTRIQDFSRAECPVNRWIIETFYARNYARFFDLTDQLQIQNAPLADVQFTLREMRNLRSAFETDSAAFPDCVKPASEHFLKGMDAFINTVNATLNNDPAAADAYLAAAQTEFNAFSAEMNALSPTVSTDF
;
A
#
# COMPACT_ATOMS: atom_id res chain seq x y z
N MET A 1 24.74 26.56 37.17
CA MET A 1 24.49 26.52 35.71
C MET A 1 23.90 25.19 35.21
N SER A 2 24.31 24.01 35.69
CA SER A 2 23.81 22.73 35.15
C SER A 2 22.30 22.51 35.33
N LYS A 3 21.72 22.91 36.47
CA LYS A 3 20.27 22.76 36.73
C LYS A 3 19.39 23.56 35.77
N GLU A 4 19.78 24.78 35.44
CA GLU A 4 19.02 25.67 34.56
C GLU A 4 18.99 25.14 33.11
N LYS A 5 20.14 24.66 32.60
CA LYS A 5 20.20 24.02 31.29
C LYS A 5 19.41 22.70 31.22
N LEU A 6 19.37 21.92 32.30
CA LEU A 6 18.55 20.70 32.37
C LEU A 6 17.05 21.02 32.36
N THR A 7 16.62 22.08 33.04
CA THR A 7 15.24 22.57 32.97
C THR A 7 14.91 23.07 31.57
N GLN A 8 15.77 23.90 30.98
CA GLN A 8 15.61 24.39 29.62
C GLN A 8 15.52 23.25 28.59
N ALA A 9 16.36 22.23 28.70
CA ALA A 9 16.30 21.06 27.83
C ALA A 9 14.98 20.29 27.97
N ARG A 10 14.44 20.18 29.19
CA ARG A 10 13.13 19.54 29.44
C ARG A 10 12.00 20.31 28.78
N ASP A 11 12.00 21.64 28.93
CA ASP A 11 10.97 22.50 28.34
C ASP A 11 11.02 22.45 26.80
N LEU A 12 12.23 22.43 26.23
CA LEU A 12 12.44 22.25 24.78
C LEU A 12 11.98 20.87 24.28
N MET A 13 12.16 19.80 25.08
CA MET A 13 11.64 18.47 24.76
C MET A 13 10.11 18.43 24.77
N GLN A 14 9.46 19.08 25.75
CA GLN A 14 7.99 19.19 25.81
C GLN A 14 7.43 20.01 24.64
N ALA A 15 8.17 21.02 24.20
CA ALA A 15 7.81 21.84 23.03
C ALA A 15 8.19 21.21 21.67
N GLY A 16 8.69 19.97 21.63
CA GLY A 16 9.08 19.28 20.38
C GLY A 16 10.33 19.84 19.69
N LYS A 17 11.13 20.67 20.36
CA LYS A 17 12.34 21.33 19.82
C LYS A 17 13.61 20.52 20.09
N TYR A 18 13.68 19.28 19.62
CA TYR A 18 14.72 18.31 20.01
C TYR A 18 16.16 18.72 19.69
N ARG A 19 16.43 19.34 18.53
CA ARG A 19 17.78 19.84 18.20
C ARG A 19 18.28 20.88 19.20
N GLN A 20 17.39 21.79 19.63
CA GLN A 20 17.71 22.81 20.61
C GLN A 20 17.91 22.19 22.00
N ALA A 21 17.08 21.20 22.38
CA ALA A 21 17.27 20.43 23.60
C ALA A 21 18.63 19.72 23.64
N ARG A 22 19.04 19.10 22.52
CA ARG A 22 20.34 18.42 22.38
C ARG A 22 21.51 19.40 22.51
N ALA A 23 21.41 20.58 21.90
CA ALA A 23 22.40 21.64 22.03
C ALA A 23 22.51 22.16 23.48
N ALA A 24 21.39 22.29 24.20
CA ALA A 24 21.37 22.69 25.61
C ALA A 24 22.02 21.64 26.53
N LEU A 25 21.91 20.36 26.19
CA LEU A 25 22.53 19.24 26.91
C LEU A 25 24.01 19.03 26.58
N LYS A 26 24.51 19.57 25.47
CA LYS A 26 25.89 19.37 25.01
C LYS A 26 26.90 19.93 26.03
N GLY A 27 27.83 19.08 26.46
CA GLY A 27 28.88 19.42 27.42
C GLY A 27 28.47 19.36 28.89
N ILE A 28 27.22 18.99 29.21
CA ILE A 28 26.80 18.71 30.59
C ILE A 28 27.19 17.26 30.92
N LYS A 29 28.10 17.08 31.86
CA LYS A 29 28.47 15.74 32.38
C LYS A 29 27.47 15.31 33.46
N GLY A 30 27.00 14.06 33.40
CA GLY A 30 26.17 13.45 34.44
C GLY A 30 25.07 12.53 33.88
N THR A 31 24.71 11.53 34.67
CA THR A 31 23.77 10.46 34.29
C THR A 31 22.38 10.98 33.89
N THR A 32 21.96 12.14 34.39
CA THR A 32 20.68 12.76 34.00
C THR A 32 20.72 13.32 32.58
N ALA A 33 21.81 13.99 32.19
CA ALA A 33 21.97 14.53 30.84
C ALA A 33 22.09 13.40 29.81
N GLU A 34 22.83 12.34 30.14
CA GLU A 34 22.95 11.13 29.31
C GLU A 34 21.60 10.45 29.09
N LYS A 35 20.79 10.28 30.15
CA LYS A 35 19.43 9.73 30.02
C LYS A 35 18.53 10.60 29.14
N MET A 36 18.64 11.93 29.23
CA MET A 36 17.86 12.85 28.39
C MET A 36 18.31 12.80 26.92
N LEU A 37 19.62 12.68 26.65
CA LEU A 37 20.14 12.48 25.30
C LEU A 37 19.69 11.14 24.71
N ALA A 38 19.78 10.04 25.46
CA ALA A 38 19.27 8.75 25.01
C ALA A 38 17.75 8.78 24.72
N ARG A 39 16.98 9.50 25.54
CA ARG A 39 15.54 9.71 25.29
C ARG A 39 15.28 10.57 24.06
N LEU A 40 16.10 11.59 23.80
CA LEU A 40 16.02 12.38 22.57
C LEU A 40 16.30 11.51 21.34
N ASP A 41 17.28 10.60 21.41
CA ASP A 41 17.61 9.69 20.31
C ASP A 41 16.46 8.72 20.02
N GLN A 42 15.82 8.18 21.07
CA GLN A 42 14.64 7.34 20.94
C GLN A 42 13.43 8.12 20.37
N LEU A 43 13.22 9.36 20.83
CA LEU A 43 12.14 10.22 20.33
C LEU A 43 12.36 10.63 18.87
N GLU A 44 13.59 10.95 18.49
CA GLU A 44 13.98 11.28 17.12
C GLU A 44 13.85 10.07 16.18
N ALA A 45 14.13 8.85 16.68
CA ALA A 45 13.88 7.60 15.95
C ALA A 45 12.38 7.27 15.83
N SER A 46 11.56 7.63 16.82
CA SER A 46 10.11 7.35 16.82
C SER A 46 9.28 8.40 16.08
N GLN A 47 9.83 9.58 15.78
CA GLN A 47 9.09 10.57 15.03
C GLN A 47 9.05 10.17 13.55
N PRO A 48 7.85 10.12 12.93
CA PRO A 48 7.79 10.02 11.48
C PRO A 48 8.58 11.20 10.92
N ARG A 49 9.55 10.93 10.04
CA ARG A 49 10.39 11.96 9.41
C ARG A 49 9.45 13.04 8.84
N ARG A 50 9.30 14.14 9.56
CA ARG A 50 8.61 15.32 9.04
C ARG A 50 9.50 15.83 7.93
N THR A 51 9.11 15.53 6.69
CA THR A 51 9.55 16.29 5.51
C THR A 51 9.45 17.76 5.90
N ARG A 52 10.57 18.45 5.75
CA ARG A 52 10.79 19.77 6.27
C ARG A 52 9.83 20.69 5.53
N ALA A 53 8.71 21.07 6.16
CA ALA A 53 7.71 21.93 5.55
C ALA A 53 8.38 23.13 4.87
N SER A 54 8.39 23.09 3.54
CA SER A 54 8.62 24.25 2.69
C SER A 54 7.57 25.29 3.04
N SER A 55 7.96 26.56 2.95
CA SER A 55 7.06 27.68 3.18
C SER A 55 5.74 27.49 2.40
N PRO A 56 4.56 27.63 3.04
CA PRO A 56 3.27 27.46 2.38
C PRO A 56 3.06 28.46 1.23
N VAL A 57 3.82 29.56 1.18
CA VAL A 57 3.79 30.53 0.08
C VAL A 57 4.50 30.00 -1.17
N ARG A 58 5.53 29.16 -1.02
CA ARG A 58 6.24 28.53 -2.15
C ARG A 58 5.43 27.38 -2.75
N ASP A 59 4.75 26.62 -1.90
CA ASP A 59 3.89 25.51 -2.34
C ASP A 59 2.59 26.02 -2.97
N LEU A 60 1.98 27.08 -2.44
CA LEU A 60 0.83 27.72 -3.09
C LEU A 60 1.19 28.31 -4.48
N LEU A 61 2.40 28.84 -4.63
CA LEU A 61 2.88 29.37 -5.92
C LEU A 61 3.18 28.25 -6.93
N HIS A 62 3.74 27.11 -6.50
CA HIS A 62 3.92 25.94 -7.37
C HIS A 62 2.60 25.28 -7.74
N ILE A 63 1.65 25.17 -6.80
CA ILE A 63 0.31 24.63 -7.05
C ILE A 63 -0.47 25.54 -8.01
N LEU A 64 -0.41 26.87 -7.84
CA LEU A 64 -1.04 27.81 -8.77
C LEU A 64 -0.38 27.80 -10.14
N LEU A 65 0.95 27.65 -10.22
CA LEU A 65 1.66 27.56 -11.50
C LEU A 65 1.30 26.27 -12.25
N MET A 66 1.24 25.13 -11.54
CA MET A 66 0.83 23.84 -12.11
C MET A 66 -0.65 23.84 -12.49
N ALA A 67 -1.53 24.46 -11.70
CA ALA A 67 -2.95 24.58 -12.03
C ALA A 67 -3.19 25.45 -13.28
N VAL A 68 -2.43 26.53 -13.47
CA VAL A 68 -2.53 27.37 -14.67
C VAL A 68 -2.00 26.64 -15.92
N ILE A 69 -0.95 25.84 -15.78
CA ILE A 69 -0.43 24.99 -16.87
C ILE A 69 -1.42 23.87 -17.23
N PHE A 70 -2.04 23.23 -16.23
CA PHE A 70 -3.06 22.20 -16.44
C PHE A 70 -4.34 22.75 -17.09
N THR A 71 -4.79 23.93 -16.68
CA THR A 71 -6.00 24.54 -17.26
C THR A 71 -5.76 25.05 -18.68
N ALA A 72 -4.52 25.46 -19.01
CA ALA A 72 -4.14 25.87 -20.36
C ALA A 72 -3.93 24.68 -21.31
N LEU A 73 -3.52 23.50 -20.81
CA LEU A 73 -3.30 22.30 -21.62
C LEU A 73 -4.54 21.40 -21.77
N PHE A 74 -5.48 21.43 -20.82
CA PHE A 74 -6.65 20.54 -20.81
C PHE A 74 -8.00 21.26 -20.79
N GLY A 75 -8.02 22.59 -20.87
CA GLY A 75 -9.24 23.42 -20.87
C GLY A 75 -10.01 23.47 -22.19
N GLY A 76 -10.18 22.35 -22.88
CA GLY A 76 -10.93 22.30 -24.15
C GLY A 76 -11.43 20.91 -24.51
N GLY A 77 -12.62 20.52 -24.00
CA GLY A 77 -13.35 19.36 -24.51
C GLY A 77 -14.29 18.72 -23.49
N ALA A 78 -15.54 19.15 -23.48
CA ALA A 78 -16.62 18.50 -22.73
C ALA A 78 -17.29 17.38 -23.55
N PHE A 79 -17.73 16.33 -22.84
CA PHE A 79 -18.98 15.56 -23.03
C PHE A 79 -19.11 14.50 -24.17
N PHE A 80 -19.88 13.42 -23.85
CA PHE A 80 -20.35 12.24 -24.63
C PHE A 80 -19.33 11.08 -24.80
N ILE A 81 -19.62 9.78 -24.54
CA ILE A 81 -20.84 8.95 -24.69
C ILE A 81 -20.88 7.83 -23.63
N ALA A 82 -22.10 7.50 -23.18
CA ALA A 82 -22.45 6.26 -22.47
C ALA A 82 -22.89 5.13 -23.44
N ASN A 83 -22.72 3.88 -22.97
CA ASN A 83 -23.51 2.66 -23.27
C ASN A 83 -23.10 1.69 -24.40
N GLN A 84 -23.43 0.40 -24.14
CA GLN A 84 -23.38 -0.84 -24.97
C GLN A 84 -22.03 -1.59 -24.90
N LEU A 85 -21.89 -2.88 -24.53
CA LEU A 85 -22.61 -4.12 -24.87
C LEU A 85 -22.34 -5.15 -23.72
N GLY A 86 -23.15 -6.14 -23.32
CA GLY A 86 -24.23 -6.86 -24.01
C GLY A 86 -23.77 -8.23 -24.52
N ILE A 87 -23.52 -9.24 -23.66
CA ILE A 87 -23.40 -10.66 -24.10
C ILE A 87 -24.15 -11.63 -23.15
N LYS A 88 -24.84 -12.56 -23.81
CA LYS A 88 -25.88 -13.50 -23.34
C LYS A 88 -25.33 -14.78 -22.74
N ALA A 89 -26.18 -15.43 -21.94
CA ALA A 89 -26.08 -16.79 -21.44
C ALA A 89 -25.95 -17.86 -22.54
N ALA A 90 -25.30 -18.98 -22.18
CA ALA A 90 -25.39 -20.24 -22.90
C ALA A 90 -25.63 -21.41 -21.93
N THR A 91 -26.78 -22.06 -22.13
CA THR A 91 -27.17 -23.38 -21.65
C THR A 91 -26.34 -24.48 -22.31
N GLY A 92 -25.99 -25.53 -21.55
CA GLY A 92 -25.41 -26.76 -22.12
C GLY A 92 -25.49 -27.93 -21.15
N ALA A 93 -26.55 -28.72 -21.28
CA ALA A 93 -26.66 -30.05 -20.68
C ALA A 93 -25.97 -31.09 -21.58
N SER A 94 -25.30 -32.09 -21.01
CA SER A 94 -25.15 -33.42 -21.62
C SER A 94 -24.93 -34.47 -20.55
N ALA A 95 -25.77 -35.50 -20.64
CA ALA A 95 -25.78 -36.69 -19.82
C ALA A 95 -24.74 -37.71 -20.30
N LEU A 96 -24.19 -38.49 -19.38
CA LEU A 96 -23.50 -39.74 -19.69
C LEU A 96 -24.11 -40.87 -18.84
N LEU A 97 -24.75 -41.81 -19.54
CA LEU A 97 -25.27 -43.07 -19.01
C LEU A 97 -24.13 -44.09 -18.91
N VAL A 98 -23.93 -44.66 -17.72
CA VAL A 98 -23.28 -45.97 -17.55
C VAL A 98 -24.20 -46.81 -16.67
N ALA A 99 -24.74 -47.88 -17.23
CA ALA A 99 -25.43 -48.93 -16.52
C ALA A 99 -24.44 -50.03 -16.20
N ASP A 100 -24.43 -50.52 -14.95
CA ASP A 100 -24.02 -51.90 -14.69
C ASP A 100 -24.79 -52.49 -13.51
N GLY A 101 -25.14 -53.76 -13.66
CA GLY A 101 -26.09 -54.50 -12.83
C GLY A 101 -25.46 -55.09 -11.58
N GLY A 102 -26.16 -54.97 -10.45
CA GLY A 102 -25.80 -55.60 -9.18
C GLY A 102 -27.02 -55.97 -8.36
N THR A 103 -27.13 -57.27 -8.11
CA THR A 103 -27.87 -58.07 -7.10
C THR A 103 -28.74 -57.33 -6.05
N PRO A 104 -29.99 -57.79 -5.79
CA PRO A 104 -30.90 -57.16 -4.83
C PRO A 104 -30.42 -57.35 -3.38
N ILE A 105 -29.94 -56.25 -2.78
CA ILE A 105 -29.74 -56.07 -1.34
C ILE A 105 -31.09 -55.60 -0.75
N PRO A 106 -31.50 -56.04 0.46
CA PRO A 106 -32.75 -55.59 1.08
C PRO A 106 -32.83 -54.06 1.11
N THR A 107 -33.86 -53.55 0.44
CA THR A 107 -34.16 -52.12 0.27
C THR A 107 -34.28 -51.45 1.63
N ALA A 108 -33.24 -50.72 2.03
CA ALA A 108 -33.36 -49.76 3.12
C ALA A 108 -34.47 -48.79 2.74
N THR A 109 -35.43 -48.58 3.65
CA THR A 109 -36.48 -47.57 3.50
C THR A 109 -35.79 -46.26 3.10
N PRO A 110 -36.12 -45.66 1.93
CA PRO A 110 -35.49 -44.42 1.53
C PRO A 110 -35.79 -43.39 2.62
N ARG A 111 -34.75 -42.99 3.36
CA ARG A 111 -34.83 -41.82 4.20
C ARG A 111 -35.22 -40.68 3.26
N PRO A 112 -36.30 -39.93 3.55
CA PRO A 112 -36.70 -38.83 2.69
C PRO A 112 -35.46 -37.98 2.42
N THR A 113 -35.11 -37.82 1.14
CA THR A 113 -34.05 -36.90 0.73
C THR A 113 -34.45 -35.56 1.31
N GLU A 114 -33.71 -35.12 2.33
CA GLU A 114 -33.96 -33.84 2.98
C GLU A 114 -33.97 -32.81 1.85
N THR A 115 -35.14 -32.16 1.66
CA THR A 115 -35.28 -31.14 0.64
C THR A 115 -34.30 -30.05 1.02
N PRO A 116 -33.29 -29.74 0.17
CA PRO A 116 -32.30 -28.75 0.51
C PRO A 116 -33.03 -27.45 0.82
N VAL A 117 -32.95 -27.01 2.08
CA VAL A 117 -33.47 -25.71 2.49
C VAL A 117 -32.72 -24.68 1.65
N PRO A 118 -33.43 -23.80 0.90
CA PRO A 118 -32.77 -22.76 0.12
C PRO A 118 -31.87 -21.96 1.05
N CYS A 119 -30.59 -21.89 0.69
CA CYS A 119 -29.65 -21.04 1.38
C CYS A 119 -29.95 -19.59 1.00
N ASP A 120 -30.45 -18.79 1.93
CA ASP A 120 -30.60 -17.35 1.69
C ASP A 120 -29.27 -16.63 1.93
N ALA A 121 -28.24 -17.04 1.18
CA ALA A 121 -26.87 -16.54 1.34
C ALA A 121 -26.76 -15.04 1.04
N GLN A 122 -27.57 -14.54 0.10
CA GLN A 122 -27.64 -13.11 -0.20
C GLN A 122 -28.17 -12.32 1.00
N LEU A 123 -29.28 -12.75 1.60
CA LEU A 123 -29.83 -12.09 2.78
C LEU A 123 -28.82 -12.10 3.94
N TRP A 124 -28.18 -13.24 4.18
CA TRP A 124 -27.12 -13.33 5.20
C TRP A 124 -25.97 -12.37 4.90
N TRP A 125 -25.50 -12.30 3.64
CA TRP A 125 -24.44 -11.38 3.25
C TRP A 125 -24.85 -9.92 3.48
N ASP A 126 -26.07 -9.54 3.08
CA ASP A 126 -26.58 -8.18 3.25
C ASP A 126 -26.67 -7.75 4.72
N GLU A 127 -26.98 -8.69 5.63
CA GLU A 127 -26.98 -8.45 7.08
C GLU A 127 -25.56 -8.27 7.66
N HIS A 128 -24.56 -8.95 7.08
CA HIS A 128 -23.20 -9.01 7.64
C HIS A 128 -22.19 -8.10 6.94
N ARG A 129 -22.44 -7.65 5.70
CA ARG A 129 -21.48 -6.91 4.86
C ARG A 129 -20.93 -5.66 5.53
N ALA A 130 -21.73 -4.95 6.32
CA ALA A 130 -21.27 -3.76 7.05
C ALA A 130 -20.21 -4.11 8.11
N GLY A 131 -20.38 -5.25 8.79
CA GLY A 131 -19.39 -5.78 9.74
C GLY A 131 -18.10 -6.20 9.03
N PHE A 132 -18.22 -6.93 7.92
CA PHE A 132 -17.06 -7.30 7.07
C PHE A 132 -16.32 -6.06 6.57
N ARG A 133 -17.04 -5.05 6.07
CA ARG A 133 -16.45 -3.80 5.61
C ARG A 133 -15.68 -3.10 6.73
N SER A 134 -16.30 -2.94 7.90
CA SER A 134 -15.66 -2.23 9.02
C SER A 134 -14.48 -3.01 9.62
N ALA A 135 -14.55 -4.34 9.67
CA ALA A 135 -13.51 -5.16 10.30
C ALA A 135 -12.36 -5.49 9.33
N ILE A 136 -12.67 -5.83 8.09
CA ILE A 136 -11.70 -6.32 7.09
C ILE A 136 -11.43 -5.25 6.04
N GLY A 137 -12.45 -4.68 5.43
CA GLY A 137 -12.28 -3.65 4.39
C GLY A 137 -11.49 -2.44 4.89
N ASP A 138 -11.82 -1.93 6.08
CA ASP A 138 -11.12 -0.77 6.68
C ASP A 138 -9.66 -1.11 7.03
N SER A 139 -9.38 -2.38 7.34
CA SER A 139 -8.01 -2.87 7.55
C SER A 139 -7.21 -2.92 6.25
N VAL A 140 -7.85 -3.28 5.13
CA VAL A 140 -7.23 -3.24 3.79
C VAL A 140 -7.00 -1.80 3.31
N ASP A 141 -7.83 -0.85 3.76
CA ASP A 141 -7.70 0.58 3.45
C ASP A 141 -6.62 1.30 4.28
N LEU A 142 -5.96 0.63 5.22
CA LEU A 142 -4.85 1.22 5.97
C LEU A 142 -3.73 1.64 5.01
N SER A 143 -3.49 2.95 4.91
CA SER A 143 -2.52 3.51 3.95
C SER A 143 -1.09 3.19 4.34
N ILE A 144 -0.28 2.80 3.35
CA ILE A 144 1.17 2.61 3.51
C ILE A 144 1.85 3.92 3.98
N GLU A 145 1.38 5.08 3.51
CA GLU A 145 2.01 6.38 3.74
C GLU A 145 1.66 6.98 5.10
N LEU A 146 0.40 6.88 5.53
CA LEU A 146 -0.09 7.52 6.75
C LEU A 146 -0.84 6.54 7.64
N PRO A 147 -0.45 6.42 8.93
CA PRO A 147 -1.28 5.67 9.84
C PRO A 147 -2.57 6.45 10.08
N PRO A 148 -3.74 5.81 10.02
CA PRO A 148 -4.96 6.49 10.38
C PRO A 148 -4.89 6.89 11.85
N THR A 149 -5.42 8.08 12.17
CA THR A 149 -5.69 8.52 13.55
C THR A 149 -6.56 7.52 14.33
N ASN A 150 -7.17 6.57 13.62
CA ASN A 150 -8.23 5.68 14.06
C ASN A 150 -7.82 4.19 14.04
N ILE A 151 -6.53 3.86 13.96
CA ILE A 151 -6.12 2.45 13.95
C ILE A 151 -6.49 1.73 15.27
N GLN A 152 -6.48 2.44 16.40
CA GLN A 152 -6.95 1.90 17.68
C GLN A 152 -8.45 1.57 17.63
N SER A 153 -9.29 2.45 17.10
CA SER A 153 -10.72 2.15 16.94
C SER A 153 -10.96 1.02 15.93
N THR A 154 -10.13 0.90 14.89
CA THR A 154 -10.17 -0.23 13.95
C THR A 154 -9.88 -1.54 14.67
N ALA A 155 -8.85 -1.57 15.53
CA ALA A 155 -8.50 -2.73 16.34
C ALA A 155 -9.62 -3.13 17.32
N GLU A 156 -10.22 -2.15 17.99
CA GLU A 156 -11.34 -2.37 18.92
C GLU A 156 -12.58 -2.90 18.19
N ASN A 157 -12.95 -2.28 17.05
CA ASN A 157 -14.07 -2.71 16.23
C ASN A 157 -13.86 -4.12 15.68
N PHE A 158 -12.67 -4.42 15.15
CA PHE A 158 -12.32 -5.74 14.65
C PHE A 158 -12.45 -6.80 15.75
N LYS A 159 -11.92 -6.53 16.95
CA LYS A 159 -11.99 -7.45 18.08
C LYS A 159 -13.43 -7.74 18.51
N LEU A 160 -14.27 -6.70 18.59
CA LEU A 160 -15.67 -6.85 18.96
C LEU A 160 -16.43 -7.66 17.90
N TRP A 161 -16.28 -7.30 16.62
CA TRP A 161 -16.93 -8.00 15.52
C TRP A 161 -16.52 -9.46 15.42
N ARG A 162 -15.21 -9.75 15.56
CA ARG A 162 -14.69 -11.13 15.54
C ARG A 162 -15.34 -12.02 16.60
N GLN A 163 -15.46 -11.52 17.83
CA GLN A 163 -16.08 -12.28 18.92
C GLN A 163 -17.53 -12.63 18.62
N THR A 164 -18.29 -11.70 18.03
CA THR A 164 -19.67 -11.96 17.63
C THR A 164 -19.77 -12.93 16.47
N PHE A 165 -18.88 -12.81 15.47
CA PHE A 165 -18.90 -13.63 14.26
C PHE A 165 -18.48 -15.08 14.51
N GLU A 166 -17.43 -15.31 15.30
CA GLU A 166 -16.96 -16.69 15.60
C GLU A 166 -18.03 -17.52 16.33
N ALA A 167 -18.84 -16.86 17.17
CA ALA A 167 -19.93 -17.48 17.93
C ALA A 167 -21.20 -17.74 17.11
N GLU A 168 -21.34 -17.13 15.94
CA GLU A 168 -22.55 -17.22 15.11
C GLU A 168 -22.73 -18.61 14.51
N THR A 169 -23.93 -19.18 14.55
CA THR A 169 -24.24 -20.42 13.83
C THR A 169 -24.81 -20.08 12.46
N VAL A 170 -24.21 -20.61 11.39
CA VAL A 170 -24.65 -20.37 10.01
C VAL A 170 -25.32 -21.60 9.41
N ALA A 171 -26.09 -21.41 8.33
CA ALA A 171 -26.64 -22.51 7.57
C ALA A 171 -25.51 -23.36 6.93
N PRO A 172 -25.71 -24.69 6.70
CA PRO A 172 -24.65 -25.56 6.18
C PRO A 172 -24.00 -25.09 4.87
N CYS A 173 -24.76 -24.41 4.01
CA CYS A 173 -24.29 -23.81 2.77
C CYS A 173 -23.28 -22.66 2.97
N LEU A 174 -23.36 -21.95 4.09
CA LEU A 174 -22.48 -20.82 4.44
C LEU A 174 -21.26 -21.27 5.26
N GLU A 175 -21.20 -22.54 5.66
CA GLU A 175 -20.09 -23.08 6.44
C GLU A 175 -18.72 -22.89 5.77
N PRO A 176 -18.55 -23.08 4.43
CA PRO A 176 -17.29 -22.77 3.77
C PRO A 176 -16.90 -21.28 3.86
N LEU A 177 -17.88 -20.37 3.76
CA LEU A 177 -17.65 -18.93 3.89
C LEU A 177 -17.26 -18.55 5.32
N LYS A 178 -17.93 -19.13 6.32
CA LYS A 178 -17.58 -18.95 7.73
C LYS A 178 -16.15 -19.44 7.99
N GLN A 179 -15.79 -20.63 7.51
CA GLN A 179 -14.45 -21.19 7.67
C GLN A 179 -13.39 -20.32 7.01
N ALA A 180 -13.62 -19.85 5.78
CA ALA A 180 -12.71 -18.94 5.09
C ALA A 180 -12.54 -17.61 5.86
N THR A 181 -13.63 -17.08 6.43
CA THR A 181 -13.60 -15.88 7.26
C THR A 181 -12.74 -16.10 8.49
N VAL A 182 -13.04 -17.14 9.29
CA VAL A 182 -12.31 -17.48 10.52
C VAL A 182 -10.82 -17.72 10.25
N ALA A 183 -10.49 -18.37 9.12
CA ALA A 183 -9.11 -18.60 8.71
C ALA A 183 -8.35 -17.30 8.38
N ALA A 184 -9.04 -16.26 7.89
CA ALA A 184 -8.43 -14.98 7.55
C ALA A 184 -8.25 -14.05 8.76
N LEU A 185 -9.07 -14.19 9.82
CA LEU A 185 -9.05 -13.30 11.00
C LEU A 185 -7.66 -13.15 11.66
N PRO A 186 -6.85 -14.21 11.83
CA PRO A 186 -5.52 -14.07 12.40
C PRO A 186 -4.60 -13.15 11.59
N GLN A 187 -4.73 -13.10 10.26
CA GLN A 187 -3.91 -12.23 9.41
C GLN A 187 -4.33 -10.77 9.55
N VAL A 188 -5.64 -10.50 9.61
CA VAL A 188 -6.18 -9.16 9.88
C VAL A 188 -5.71 -8.66 11.25
N GLU A 189 -5.82 -9.50 12.29
CA GLU A 189 -5.36 -9.17 13.63
C GLU A 189 -3.85 -8.89 13.68
N ALA A 190 -3.04 -9.76 13.06
CA ALA A 190 -1.59 -9.59 12.99
C ALA A 190 -1.23 -8.29 12.28
N TYR A 191 -1.90 -7.97 11.17
CA TYR A 191 -1.68 -6.73 10.44
C TYR A 191 -2.00 -5.49 11.28
N ILE A 192 -3.21 -5.41 11.86
CA ILE A 192 -3.61 -4.27 12.71
C ILE A 192 -2.62 -4.08 13.87
N ASN A 193 -2.25 -5.16 14.57
CA ASN A 193 -1.35 -5.11 15.72
C ASN A 193 0.07 -4.71 15.34
N ALA A 194 0.57 -5.20 14.21
CA ALA A 194 1.88 -4.81 13.72
C ALA A 194 1.88 -3.33 13.30
N PHE A 195 0.82 -2.89 12.62
CA PHE A 195 0.69 -1.53 12.12
C PHE A 195 0.64 -0.48 13.24
N LEU A 196 0.16 -0.83 14.45
CA LEU A 196 0.25 0.04 15.64
C LEU A 196 1.69 0.43 16.03
N ASN A 197 2.66 -0.42 15.70
CA ASN A 197 4.07 -0.24 16.08
C ASN A 197 4.97 0.13 14.89
N VAL A 198 4.46 0.01 13.67
CA VAL A 198 5.24 0.24 12.44
C VAL A 198 5.20 1.69 12.01
N THR A 199 6.40 2.24 11.77
CA THR A 199 6.58 3.67 11.50
C THR A 199 6.95 3.99 10.06
N THR A 200 7.39 3.00 9.28
CA THR A 200 7.87 3.21 7.91
C THR A 200 6.92 2.62 6.87
N ALA A 201 6.84 3.26 5.69
CA ALA A 201 6.09 2.77 4.55
C ALA A 201 6.55 1.38 4.10
N GLN A 202 7.87 1.13 4.09
CA GLN A 202 8.45 -0.16 3.72
C GLN A 202 7.95 -1.31 4.61
N GLU A 203 8.01 -1.15 5.93
CA GLU A 203 7.53 -2.16 6.87
C GLU A 203 6.02 -2.41 6.72
N ARG A 204 5.22 -1.36 6.47
CA ARG A 204 3.77 -1.50 6.25
C ARG A 204 3.47 -2.28 4.98
N ALA A 205 4.19 -2.00 3.90
CA ALA A 205 4.06 -2.75 2.65
C ALA A 205 4.39 -4.23 2.84
N LEU A 206 5.47 -4.54 3.57
CA LEU A 206 5.84 -5.93 3.90
C LEU A 206 4.78 -6.67 4.72
N LEU A 207 4.02 -5.95 5.55
CA LEU A 207 2.91 -6.52 6.32
C LEU A 207 1.61 -6.64 5.53
N LEU A 208 1.40 -5.78 4.54
CA LEU A 208 0.19 -5.78 3.72
C LEU A 208 0.14 -7.02 2.81
N LEU A 209 1.28 -7.46 2.29
CA LEU A 209 1.35 -8.64 1.41
C LEU A 209 0.76 -9.91 2.04
N PRO A 210 1.21 -10.38 3.22
CA PRO A 210 0.62 -11.56 3.86
C PRO A 210 -0.84 -11.35 4.28
N LEU A 211 -1.27 -10.12 4.57
CA LEU A 211 -2.69 -9.83 4.80
C LEU A 211 -3.51 -10.12 3.54
N ILE A 212 -3.13 -9.55 2.39
CA ILE A 212 -3.89 -9.74 1.15
C ILE A 212 -3.88 -11.20 0.69
N ASP A 213 -2.71 -11.86 0.76
CA ASP A 213 -2.60 -13.29 0.43
C ASP A 213 -3.48 -14.14 1.37
N GLY A 214 -3.56 -13.77 2.65
CA GLY A 214 -4.43 -14.43 3.64
C GLY A 214 -5.93 -14.15 3.47
N LEU A 215 -6.29 -13.03 2.86
CA LEU A 215 -7.68 -12.65 2.58
C LEU A 215 -8.20 -13.23 1.25
N LEU A 216 -7.33 -13.66 0.36
CA LEU A 216 -7.73 -14.19 -0.95
C LEU A 216 -8.71 -15.37 -0.88
N PRO A 217 -8.53 -16.40 -0.01
CA PRO A 217 -9.50 -17.47 0.12
C PRO A 217 -10.89 -16.99 0.59
N LEU A 218 -10.93 -15.94 1.42
CA LEU A 218 -12.19 -15.31 1.83
C LEU A 218 -12.86 -14.61 0.66
N ALA A 219 -12.12 -13.82 -0.12
CA ALA A 219 -12.66 -13.14 -1.30
C ALA A 219 -13.24 -14.14 -2.32
N ASP A 220 -12.57 -15.28 -2.51
CA ASP A 220 -13.06 -16.38 -3.35
C ASP A 220 -14.32 -17.04 -2.80
N ALA A 221 -14.38 -17.24 -1.48
CA ALA A 221 -15.56 -17.81 -0.84
C ALA A 221 -16.78 -16.89 -1.00
N ILE A 222 -16.61 -15.57 -0.85
CA ILE A 222 -17.68 -14.58 -1.04
C ILE A 222 -18.16 -14.56 -2.49
N THR A 223 -17.24 -14.64 -3.45
CA THR A 223 -17.55 -14.58 -4.90
C THR A 223 -17.90 -15.94 -5.51
N ASN A 224 -18.07 -16.98 -4.67
CA ASN A 224 -18.44 -18.30 -5.16
C ASN A 224 -19.83 -18.25 -5.84
N PRO A 225 -19.95 -18.58 -7.14
CA PRO A 225 -21.21 -18.52 -7.87
C PRO A 225 -22.29 -19.43 -7.28
N GLU A 226 -21.92 -20.49 -6.55
CA GLU A 226 -22.87 -21.40 -5.88
C GLU A 226 -23.62 -20.74 -4.72
N LEU A 227 -23.05 -19.69 -4.11
CA LEU A 227 -23.72 -18.92 -3.06
C LEU A 227 -24.68 -17.86 -3.62
N GLY A 228 -24.53 -17.47 -4.89
CA GLY A 228 -25.39 -16.45 -5.50
C GLY A 228 -25.27 -15.06 -4.87
N ILE A 229 -24.18 -14.77 -4.15
CA ILE A 229 -23.93 -13.47 -3.54
C ILE A 229 -23.58 -12.45 -4.64
N THR A 230 -24.32 -11.35 -4.68
CA THR A 230 -24.08 -10.20 -5.55
C THR A 230 -23.38 -9.12 -4.76
N LEU A 231 -22.18 -8.74 -5.19
CA LEU A 231 -21.40 -7.68 -4.55
C LEU A 231 -22.01 -6.30 -4.80
N SER A 232 -22.01 -5.47 -3.76
CA SER A 232 -22.35 -4.05 -3.81
C SER A 232 -21.09 -3.19 -3.96
N PRO A 233 -21.21 -1.88 -4.25
CA PRO A 233 -20.06 -0.98 -4.26
C PRO A 233 -19.30 -0.91 -2.93
N ASP A 234 -19.95 -1.19 -1.79
CA ASP A 234 -19.28 -1.23 -0.48
C ASP A 234 -18.35 -2.44 -0.33
N ASP A 235 -18.53 -3.45 -1.19
CA ASP A 235 -17.74 -4.68 -1.22
C ASP A 235 -16.52 -4.57 -2.16
N ALA A 236 -16.17 -3.35 -2.60
CA ALA A 236 -15.01 -3.10 -3.47
C ALA A 236 -13.67 -3.60 -2.89
N TRP A 237 -13.60 -3.86 -1.58
CA TRP A 237 -12.44 -4.49 -0.95
C TRP A 237 -12.25 -5.95 -1.41
N VAL A 238 -13.34 -6.68 -1.69
CA VAL A 238 -13.32 -8.08 -2.16
C VAL A 238 -12.66 -8.16 -3.52
N THR A 239 -13.14 -7.35 -4.47
CA THR A 239 -12.58 -7.29 -5.83
C THR A 239 -11.14 -6.79 -5.80
N ARG A 240 -10.83 -5.80 -4.96
CA ARG A 240 -9.46 -5.30 -4.79
C ARG A 240 -8.48 -6.39 -4.37
N ILE A 241 -8.85 -7.29 -3.45
CA ILE A 241 -8.00 -8.42 -3.04
C ILE A 241 -7.74 -9.37 -4.21
N GLN A 242 -8.79 -9.67 -4.99
CA GLN A 242 -8.67 -10.55 -6.15
C GLN A 242 -7.81 -9.91 -7.24
N ASP A 243 -8.04 -8.64 -7.57
CA ASP A 243 -7.26 -7.89 -8.55
C ASP A 243 -5.80 -7.76 -8.12
N PHE A 244 -5.56 -7.50 -6.82
CA PHE A 244 -4.21 -7.44 -6.27
C PHE A 244 -3.44 -8.75 -6.48
N SER A 245 -4.10 -9.90 -6.29
CA SER A 245 -3.45 -11.20 -6.33
C SER A 245 -3.46 -11.87 -7.71
N ARG A 246 -4.45 -11.57 -8.55
CA ARG A 246 -4.77 -12.35 -9.77
C ARG A 246 -5.05 -11.53 -11.02
N ALA A 247 -4.97 -10.19 -10.97
CA ALA A 247 -5.10 -9.41 -12.19
C ALA A 247 -4.06 -9.86 -13.22
N GLU A 248 -4.44 -9.81 -14.51
CA GLU A 248 -3.52 -10.06 -15.63
C GLU A 248 -2.28 -9.16 -15.52
N CYS A 249 -2.48 -7.95 -15.01
CA CYS A 249 -1.44 -7.04 -14.60
C CYS A 249 -1.63 -6.65 -13.12
N PRO A 250 -0.94 -7.30 -12.16
CA PRO A 250 -1.10 -7.01 -10.73
C PRO A 250 -0.27 -5.79 -10.33
N VAL A 251 -0.53 -4.64 -10.97
CA VAL A 251 0.23 -3.38 -10.83
C VAL A 251 0.35 -2.98 -9.36
N ASN A 252 -0.77 -2.98 -8.63
CA ASN A 252 -0.81 -2.59 -7.23
C ASN A 252 0.10 -3.48 -6.36
N ARG A 253 0.10 -4.80 -6.62
CA ARG A 253 0.99 -5.74 -5.93
C ARG A 253 2.44 -5.48 -6.31
N TRP A 254 2.73 -5.31 -7.59
CA TRP A 254 4.08 -5.00 -8.05
C TRP A 254 4.63 -3.72 -7.42
N ILE A 255 3.85 -2.65 -7.31
CA ILE A 255 4.26 -1.41 -6.63
C ILE A 255 4.56 -1.67 -5.15
N ILE A 256 3.67 -2.38 -4.44
CA ILE A 256 3.85 -2.67 -3.02
C ILE A 256 5.09 -3.53 -2.78
N GLU A 257 5.29 -4.58 -3.56
CA GLU A 257 6.45 -5.47 -3.48
C GLU A 257 7.75 -4.76 -3.89
N THR A 258 7.71 -3.99 -4.98
CA THR A 258 8.90 -3.42 -5.60
C THR A 258 9.23 -2.06 -5.00
N PHE A 259 8.35 -1.07 -5.10
CA PHE A 259 8.68 0.29 -4.66
C PHE A 259 8.75 0.43 -3.16
N TYR A 260 7.80 -0.14 -2.43
CA TYR A 260 7.73 0.02 -0.99
C TYR A 260 8.52 -1.05 -0.25
N ALA A 261 8.24 -2.34 -0.48
CA ALA A 261 8.88 -3.43 0.27
C ALA A 261 10.37 -3.61 -0.06
N ARG A 262 10.77 -3.56 -1.35
CA ARG A 262 12.19 -3.51 -1.76
C ARG A 262 12.81 -2.12 -1.65
N ASN A 263 12.01 -1.11 -1.28
CA ASN A 263 12.46 0.24 -0.95
C ASN A 263 13.08 1.01 -2.13
N TYR A 264 12.63 0.78 -3.36
CA TYR A 264 13.05 1.59 -4.50
C TYR A 264 12.53 3.03 -4.44
N ALA A 265 11.45 3.28 -3.69
CA ALA A 265 10.99 4.64 -3.36
C ALA A 265 12.08 5.47 -2.66
N ARG A 266 13.03 4.83 -1.97
CA ARG A 266 14.21 5.49 -1.39
C ARG A 266 15.03 6.26 -2.40
N PHE A 267 14.98 5.90 -3.69
CA PHE A 267 15.67 6.66 -4.72
C PHE A 267 15.20 8.12 -4.74
N PHE A 268 13.88 8.34 -4.72
CA PHE A 268 13.28 9.68 -4.69
C PHE A 268 13.62 10.42 -3.39
N ASP A 269 13.55 9.75 -2.24
CA ASP A 269 14.02 10.31 -0.96
C ASP A 269 15.47 10.82 -1.02
N LEU A 270 16.35 10.06 -1.69
CA LEU A 270 17.75 10.43 -1.88
C LEU A 270 17.89 11.63 -2.83
N THR A 271 17.05 11.74 -3.86
CA THR A 271 17.05 12.92 -4.75
C THR A 271 16.62 14.19 -4.02
N ASP A 272 15.57 14.12 -3.20
CA ASP A 272 15.03 15.27 -2.44
C ASP A 272 15.98 15.75 -1.35
N GLN A 273 16.66 14.82 -0.68
CA GLN A 273 17.62 15.15 0.37
C GLN A 273 18.90 15.76 -0.19
N LEU A 274 19.24 15.47 -1.45
CA LEU A 274 20.50 15.87 -2.05
C LEU A 274 20.45 17.34 -2.49
N GLN A 275 20.85 18.23 -1.59
CA GLN A 275 21.20 19.61 -1.96
C GLN A 275 22.58 19.62 -2.62
N ILE A 276 22.68 19.17 -3.88
CA ILE A 276 23.96 18.95 -4.59
C ILE A 276 24.90 20.17 -4.48
N GLN A 277 24.35 21.38 -4.54
CA GLN A 277 25.14 22.62 -4.49
C GLN A 277 25.73 22.94 -3.11
N ASN A 278 25.14 22.44 -2.02
CA ASN A 278 25.48 22.83 -0.65
C ASN A 278 25.91 21.65 0.24
N ALA A 279 25.72 20.42 -0.21
CA ALA A 279 26.07 19.23 0.53
C ALA A 279 27.60 19.04 0.57
N PRO A 280 28.17 18.60 1.72
CA PRO A 280 29.56 18.14 1.77
C PRO A 280 29.85 17.09 0.69
N LEU A 281 31.02 17.16 0.05
CA LEU A 281 31.41 16.24 -1.01
C LEU A 281 31.27 14.76 -0.61
N ALA A 282 31.60 14.43 0.64
CA ALA A 282 31.45 13.08 1.17
C ALA A 282 30.00 12.59 1.17
N ASP A 283 29.04 13.47 1.49
CA ASP A 283 27.61 13.15 1.51
C ASP A 283 27.09 12.94 0.07
N VAL A 284 27.53 13.78 -0.88
CA VAL A 284 27.19 13.61 -2.31
C VAL A 284 27.72 12.27 -2.84
N GLN A 285 28.97 11.91 -2.53
CA GLN A 285 29.56 10.64 -2.95
C GLN A 285 28.87 9.43 -2.31
N PHE A 286 28.45 9.53 -1.05
CA PHE A 286 27.68 8.49 -0.37
C PHE A 286 26.31 8.31 -1.03
N THR A 287 25.55 9.39 -1.22
CA THR A 287 24.23 9.35 -1.87
C THR A 287 24.32 8.80 -3.30
N LEU A 288 25.32 9.22 -4.07
CA LEU A 288 25.55 8.72 -5.42
C LEU A 288 25.82 7.20 -5.45
N ARG A 289 26.54 6.68 -4.46
CA ARG A 289 26.76 5.23 -4.32
C ARG A 289 25.45 4.50 -4.03
N GLU A 290 24.65 5.00 -3.09
CA GLU A 290 23.35 4.42 -2.76
C GLU A 290 22.40 4.44 -3.97
N MET A 291 22.35 5.54 -4.73
CA MET A 291 21.56 5.64 -5.97
C MET A 291 21.99 4.60 -7.02
N ARG A 292 23.31 4.43 -7.23
CA ARG A 292 23.84 3.40 -8.15
C ARG A 292 23.50 1.99 -7.70
N ASN A 293 23.57 1.72 -6.40
CA ASN A 293 23.19 0.43 -5.83
C ASN A 293 21.70 0.13 -6.07
N LEU A 294 20.83 1.10 -5.81
CA LEU A 294 19.39 0.98 -6.07
C LEU A 294 19.11 0.77 -7.56
N ARG A 295 19.75 1.54 -8.44
CA ARG A 295 19.61 1.38 -9.90
C ARG A 295 20.02 -0.01 -10.36
N SER A 296 21.19 -0.49 -9.92
CA SER A 296 21.71 -1.81 -10.30
C SER A 296 20.81 -2.94 -9.79
N ALA A 297 20.29 -2.82 -8.56
CA ALA A 297 19.34 -3.78 -8.01
C ALA A 297 18.02 -3.79 -8.79
N PHE A 298 17.48 -2.60 -9.13
CA PHE A 298 16.26 -2.47 -9.90
C PHE A 298 16.40 -3.08 -11.30
N GLU A 299 17.51 -2.81 -11.99
CA GLU A 299 17.79 -3.42 -13.31
C GLU A 299 17.83 -4.95 -13.22
N THR A 300 18.48 -5.49 -12.18
CA THR A 300 18.55 -6.94 -11.95
C THR A 300 17.16 -7.53 -11.71
N ASP A 301 16.37 -6.90 -10.85
CA ASP A 301 15.00 -7.34 -10.54
C ASP A 301 14.06 -7.18 -11.74
N SER A 302 14.33 -6.21 -12.64
CA SER A 302 13.43 -5.88 -13.75
C SER A 302 13.22 -7.00 -14.76
N ALA A 303 14.16 -7.94 -14.85
CA ALA A 303 14.02 -9.13 -15.66
C ALA A 303 12.86 -10.04 -15.22
N ALA A 304 12.46 -9.97 -13.95
CA ALA A 304 11.38 -10.76 -13.37
C ALA A 304 10.04 -10.00 -13.29
N PHE A 305 9.98 -8.75 -13.75
CA PHE A 305 8.75 -7.96 -13.68
C PHE A 305 7.69 -8.45 -14.67
N PRO A 306 6.39 -8.33 -14.32
CA PRO A 306 5.30 -8.60 -15.25
C PRO A 306 5.45 -7.79 -16.54
N ASP A 307 5.09 -8.38 -17.69
CA ASP A 307 5.27 -7.73 -18.99
C ASP A 307 4.57 -6.36 -19.08
N CYS A 308 3.41 -6.25 -18.44
CA CYS A 308 2.62 -5.02 -18.44
C CYS A 308 3.29 -3.83 -17.74
N VAL A 309 4.21 -4.06 -16.79
CA VAL A 309 4.92 -2.97 -16.08
C VAL A 309 6.31 -2.70 -16.66
N LYS A 310 6.74 -3.45 -17.68
CA LYS A 310 8.07 -3.27 -18.31
C LYS A 310 8.26 -1.87 -18.90
N PRO A 311 7.32 -1.29 -19.67
CA PRO A 311 7.49 0.07 -20.21
C PRO A 311 7.73 1.10 -19.11
N ALA A 312 6.92 1.07 -18.04
CA ALA A 312 7.10 1.92 -16.87
C ALA A 312 8.49 1.71 -16.24
N SER A 313 8.89 0.46 -16.03
CA SER A 313 10.17 0.11 -15.41
C SER A 313 11.38 0.58 -16.21
N GLU A 314 11.30 0.53 -17.55
CA GLU A 314 12.33 1.06 -18.44
C GLU A 314 12.48 2.58 -18.32
N HIS A 315 11.36 3.31 -18.27
CA HIS A 315 11.36 4.75 -18.02
C HIS A 315 11.94 5.09 -16.66
N PHE A 316 11.59 4.34 -15.61
CA PHE A 316 12.16 4.54 -14.28
C PHE A 316 13.70 4.33 -14.30
N LEU A 317 14.20 3.27 -14.93
CA LEU A 317 15.64 3.03 -15.07
C LEU A 317 16.36 4.16 -15.82
N LYS A 318 15.81 4.64 -16.94
CA LYS A 318 16.37 5.76 -17.69
C LYS A 318 16.38 7.04 -16.85
N GLY A 319 15.32 7.28 -16.07
CA GLY A 319 15.24 8.39 -15.12
C GLY A 319 16.32 8.32 -14.04
N MET A 320 16.54 7.13 -13.46
CA MET A 320 17.61 6.90 -12.49
C MET A 320 19.00 7.16 -13.10
N ASP A 321 19.26 6.66 -14.31
CA ASP A 321 20.51 6.84 -15.03
C ASP A 321 20.79 8.32 -15.32
N ALA A 322 19.79 9.03 -15.85
CA ALA A 322 19.88 10.46 -16.11
C ALA A 322 20.14 11.25 -14.82
N PHE A 323 19.43 10.98 -13.73
CA PHE A 323 19.66 11.68 -12.46
C PHE A 323 21.06 11.41 -11.88
N ILE A 324 21.53 10.16 -11.92
CA ILE A 324 22.90 9.80 -11.53
C ILE A 324 23.93 10.59 -12.36
N ASN A 325 23.66 10.79 -13.66
CA ASN A 325 24.52 11.57 -14.53
C ASN A 325 24.47 13.07 -14.22
N THR A 326 23.34 13.62 -13.77
CA THR A 326 23.26 14.99 -13.23
C THR A 326 24.21 15.19 -12.06
N VAL A 327 24.22 14.26 -11.10
CA VAL A 327 25.12 14.31 -9.95
C VAL A 327 26.58 14.21 -10.38
N ASN A 328 26.91 13.30 -11.31
CA ASN A 328 28.28 13.16 -11.84
C ASN A 328 28.76 14.43 -12.57
N ALA A 329 27.91 15.00 -13.44
CA ALA A 329 28.23 16.22 -14.16
C ALA A 329 28.46 17.39 -13.20
N THR A 330 27.63 17.51 -12.15
CA THR A 330 27.81 18.54 -11.13
C THR A 330 29.14 18.37 -10.38
N LEU A 331 29.51 17.15 -10.01
CA LEU A 331 30.80 16.86 -9.37
C LEU A 331 32.01 17.18 -10.26
N ASN A 332 31.84 17.12 -11.58
CA ASN A 332 32.87 17.44 -12.57
C ASN A 332 32.89 18.93 -12.96
N ASN A 333 32.07 19.78 -12.32
CA ASN A 333 31.89 21.19 -12.67
C ASN A 333 31.41 21.42 -14.12
N ASP A 334 30.55 20.54 -14.63
CA ASP A 334 29.91 20.68 -15.94
C ASP A 334 28.40 20.99 -15.78
N PRO A 335 28.03 22.27 -15.56
CA PRO A 335 26.65 22.65 -15.31
C PRO A 335 25.74 22.44 -16.54
N ALA A 336 26.28 22.59 -17.75
CA ALA A 336 25.50 22.41 -18.97
C ALA A 336 25.07 20.94 -19.14
N ALA A 337 25.98 19.99 -18.90
CA ALA A 337 25.63 18.58 -18.89
C ALA A 337 24.69 18.24 -17.73
N ALA A 338 24.91 18.81 -16.53
CA ALA A 338 24.04 18.58 -15.38
C ALA A 338 22.59 18.99 -15.67
N ASP A 339 22.37 20.18 -16.24
CA ASP A 339 21.04 20.67 -16.60
C ASP A 339 20.38 19.78 -17.67
N ALA A 340 21.13 19.34 -18.69
CA ALA A 340 20.63 18.45 -19.73
C ALA A 340 20.20 17.08 -19.16
N TYR A 341 21.02 16.50 -18.27
CA TYR A 341 20.68 15.23 -17.62
C TYR A 341 19.51 15.37 -16.65
N LEU A 342 19.36 16.50 -15.96
CA LEU A 342 18.22 16.75 -15.10
C LEU A 342 16.92 16.83 -15.91
N ALA A 343 16.92 17.53 -17.04
CA ALA A 343 15.78 17.59 -17.94
C ALA A 343 15.42 16.20 -18.51
N ALA A 344 16.42 15.39 -18.84
CA ALA A 344 16.22 14.01 -19.28
C ALA A 344 15.59 13.16 -18.15
N ALA A 345 16.10 13.26 -16.93
CA ALA A 345 15.57 12.55 -15.78
C ALA A 345 14.09 12.89 -15.53
N GLN A 346 13.75 14.18 -15.56
CA GLN A 346 12.37 14.64 -15.40
C GLN A 346 11.45 14.12 -16.50
N THR A 347 11.92 14.09 -17.75
CA THR A 347 11.15 13.54 -18.88
C THR A 347 10.83 12.06 -18.67
N GLU A 348 11.83 11.28 -18.27
CA GLU A 348 11.68 9.84 -18.05
C GLU A 348 10.82 9.52 -16.81
N PHE A 349 10.94 10.28 -15.72
CA PHE A 349 10.06 10.10 -14.56
C PHE A 349 8.61 10.49 -14.84
N ASN A 350 8.38 11.53 -15.66
CA ASN A 350 7.03 11.86 -16.12
C ASN A 350 6.43 10.75 -16.99
N ALA A 351 7.24 10.14 -17.86
CA ALA A 351 6.82 9.00 -18.67
C ALA A 351 6.52 7.77 -17.81
N PHE A 352 7.36 7.48 -16.80
CA PHE A 352 7.09 6.46 -15.79
C PHE A 352 5.75 6.69 -15.07
N SER A 353 5.51 7.90 -14.56
CA SER A 353 4.24 8.26 -13.91
C SER A 353 3.05 8.09 -14.86
N ALA A 354 3.17 8.49 -16.12
CA ALA A 354 2.12 8.34 -17.12
C ALA A 354 1.79 6.85 -17.40
N GLU A 355 2.79 6.01 -17.58
CA GLU A 355 2.61 4.56 -17.75
C GLU A 355 1.95 3.92 -16.51
N MET A 356 2.40 4.30 -15.32
CA MET A 356 1.83 3.80 -14.07
C MET A 356 0.37 4.24 -13.87
N ASN A 357 0.03 5.49 -14.19
CA ASN A 357 -1.34 6.01 -14.12
C ASN A 357 -2.26 5.33 -15.15
N ALA A 358 -1.74 4.98 -16.33
CA ALA A 358 -2.49 4.23 -17.33
C ALA A 358 -2.81 2.80 -16.87
N LEU A 359 -1.87 2.18 -16.15
CA LEU A 359 -1.99 0.83 -15.61
C LEU A 359 -2.87 0.76 -14.35
N SER A 360 -2.80 1.75 -13.47
CA SER A 360 -3.60 1.83 -12.24
C SER A 360 -3.88 3.28 -11.84
N PRO A 361 -5.02 3.86 -12.25
CA PRO A 361 -5.36 5.27 -11.96
C PRO A 361 -5.50 5.59 -10.47
N THR A 362 -5.64 4.57 -9.63
CA THR A 362 -5.80 4.71 -8.18
C THR A 362 -4.47 4.79 -7.44
N VAL A 363 -3.35 4.46 -8.08
CA VAL A 363 -2.04 4.55 -7.44
C VAL A 363 -1.53 5.97 -7.56
N SER A 364 -1.25 6.60 -6.42
CA SER A 364 -0.49 7.85 -6.40
C SER A 364 0.85 7.63 -7.10
N THR A 365 1.13 8.43 -8.12
CA THR A 365 2.42 8.48 -8.80
C THR A 365 3.21 9.75 -8.43
N ASP A 366 2.83 10.39 -7.32
CA ASP A 366 3.58 11.48 -6.71
C ASP A 366 4.87 10.90 -6.10
N PHE A 367 5.86 10.67 -6.95
CA PHE A 367 7.19 10.17 -6.60
C PHE A 367 8.25 11.26 -6.69
#